data_AF-A0A7X7LIJ9-F1
#
_entry.id   AF-A0A7X7LIJ9-F1
#
_cell.length_a   1.000
_cell.length_b   1.000
_cell.length_c   1.000
_cell.angle_alpha   90.00
_cell.angle_beta   90.00
_cell.angle_gamma   90.00
#
_symmetry.space_group_name_H-M   'P 1'
#
loop_
_entity.id
_entity.type
_entity.pdbx_description
1 polymer ?
#
loop_
_entity_poly.entity_id
_entity_poly.type
_entity_poly.pdbx_seq_one_letter_code
_entity_poly.pdbx_strand_id
1 'polypeptide(L)'
;MVAKKRKSTMLLAKYGKLEHLESLAAGHVHFNPISKYRSDSTAYRGDRNEGVIPIDPTTMKIFDPDGNNILEKIPLPSSVRQSFVGDDSLLMFCASMITEKILQIDCNHYVFKDEYKNSISEFGDHVLLFHSAEFLNLMRKTQQNATPKFGFVSGKVMYRDLDDFSLDGD
;
A
#
# COMPACT_ATOMS: atom_id res chain seq x y z
N MET A 1 3.70 -1.69 35.88
CA MET A 1 3.17 -0.52 35.15
C MET A 1 3.37 -0.77 33.66
N VAL A 2 2.31 -1.15 32.93
CA VAL A 2 2.42 -1.41 31.48
C VAL A 2 2.48 -0.07 30.76
N ALA A 3 3.58 0.20 30.06
CA ALA A 3 3.71 1.40 29.25
C ALA A 3 2.59 1.41 28.20
N LYS A 4 1.71 2.43 28.28
CA LYS A 4 0.69 2.68 27.26
C LYS A 4 1.43 2.96 25.95
N LYS A 5 1.42 2.02 25.01
CA LYS A 5 2.03 2.16 23.68
C LYS A 5 1.46 3.47 23.08
N ARG A 6 2.28 4.53 22.98
CA ARG A 6 1.86 5.78 22.32
C ARG A 6 1.40 5.38 20.91
N LYS A 7 0.13 5.62 20.58
CA LYS A 7 -0.35 5.48 19.20
C LYS A 7 0.51 6.42 18.36
N SER A 8 1.35 5.86 17.50
CA SER A 8 2.17 6.64 16.59
C SER A 8 1.23 7.37 15.63
N THR A 9 1.19 8.70 15.74
CA THR A 9 0.47 9.57 14.83
C THR A 9 1.42 9.93 13.70
N MET A 10 1.07 9.53 12.48
CA MET A 10 1.84 9.87 11.28
C MET A 10 1.13 11.03 10.56
N LEU A 11 1.90 11.97 10.03
CA LEU A 11 1.38 12.94 9.08
C LEU A 11 1.28 12.27 7.71
N LEU A 12 0.11 12.35 7.10
CA LEU A 12 -0.17 11.81 5.77
C LEU A 12 -0.39 12.96 4.79
N ALA A 13 0.03 12.75 3.54
CA ALA A 13 -0.24 13.62 2.42
C ALA A 13 -1.01 12.85 1.35
N LYS A 14 -2.19 13.37 0.98
CA LYS A 14 -2.95 12.89 -0.18
C LYS A 14 -2.85 13.92 -1.29
N TYR A 15 -2.30 13.51 -2.43
CA TYR A 15 -2.21 14.33 -3.63
C TYR A 15 -3.38 14.04 -4.56
N GLY A 16 -3.83 15.04 -5.29
CA GLY A 16 -5.00 14.91 -6.15
C GLY A 16 -5.47 16.22 -6.77
N LYS A 17 -6.58 16.12 -7.50
CA LYS A 17 -7.37 17.29 -7.91
C LYS A 17 -8.02 17.94 -6.68
N LEU A 18 -8.08 19.28 -6.66
CA LEU A 18 -8.64 20.05 -5.56
C LEU A 18 -10.03 19.55 -5.14
N GLU A 19 -10.96 19.39 -6.09
CA GLU A 19 -12.33 18.92 -5.85
C GLU A 19 -12.39 17.57 -5.11
N HIS A 20 -11.48 16.64 -5.41
CA HIS A 20 -11.40 15.34 -4.74
C HIS A 20 -10.85 15.46 -3.32
N LEU A 21 -9.89 16.38 -3.11
CA LEU A 21 -9.30 16.63 -1.80
C LEU A 21 -10.27 17.36 -0.88
N GLU A 22 -11.05 18.30 -1.40
CA GLU A 22 -12.14 18.96 -0.66
C GLU A 22 -13.22 17.96 -0.25
N SER A 23 -13.59 17.04 -1.16
CA SER A 23 -14.50 15.95 -0.85
C SER A 23 -13.98 15.05 0.28
N LEU A 24 -12.69 14.70 0.25
CA LEU A 24 -12.02 13.96 1.32
C LEU A 24 -12.01 14.73 2.65
N ALA A 25 -11.71 16.03 2.62
CA ALA A 25 -11.71 16.89 3.79
C ALA A 25 -13.11 17.03 4.41
N ALA A 26 -14.16 16.98 3.59
CA ALA A 26 -15.56 16.93 4.02
C ALA A 26 -16.00 15.55 4.56
N GLY A 27 -15.13 14.54 4.52
CA GLY A 27 -15.37 13.20 5.07
C GLY A 27 -15.83 12.16 4.04
N HIS A 28 -15.79 12.47 2.74
CA HIS A 28 -16.10 11.51 1.68
C HIS A 28 -14.83 10.78 1.24
N VAL A 29 -14.72 9.50 1.60
CA VAL A 29 -13.55 8.68 1.27
C VAL A 29 -13.90 7.71 0.14
N HIS A 30 -13.19 7.82 -0.97
CA HIS A 30 -13.31 6.92 -2.11
C HIS A 30 -12.20 5.86 -2.08
N PHE A 31 -12.61 4.59 -2.17
CA PHE A 31 -11.70 3.46 -2.27
C PHE A 31 -11.73 2.92 -3.69
N ASN A 32 -10.58 2.47 -4.19
CA ASN A 32 -10.49 1.76 -5.47
C ASN A 32 -10.17 0.29 -5.22
N PRO A 33 -10.67 -0.64 -6.05
CA PRO A 33 -10.24 -2.03 -5.98
C PRO A 33 -8.74 -2.14 -6.31
N ILE A 34 -8.04 -3.08 -5.66
CA ILE A 34 -6.60 -3.29 -5.85
C ILE A 34 -6.24 -3.60 -7.31
N SER A 35 -7.15 -4.28 -8.03
CA SER A 35 -7.03 -4.58 -9.46
C SER A 35 -6.79 -3.33 -10.33
N LYS A 36 -7.33 -2.17 -9.94
CA LYS A 36 -7.08 -0.90 -10.64
C LYS A 36 -5.62 -0.49 -10.58
N TYR A 37 -4.94 -0.75 -9.47
CA TYR A 37 -3.53 -0.42 -9.29
C TYR A 37 -2.63 -1.43 -10.00
N ARG A 38 -3.03 -2.70 -10.04
CA ARG A 38 -2.31 -3.76 -10.80
C ARG A 38 -2.35 -3.56 -12.32
N SER A 39 -3.41 -2.93 -12.79
CA SER A 39 -3.61 -2.59 -14.20
C SER A 39 -3.15 -1.17 -14.55
N ASP A 40 -2.71 -0.39 -13.55
CA ASP A 40 -2.13 0.92 -13.81
C ASP A 40 -0.76 0.74 -14.47
N SER A 41 -0.60 1.32 -15.65
CA SER A 41 0.63 1.24 -16.44
C SER A 41 1.62 2.33 -16.06
N THR A 42 1.23 3.25 -15.17
CA THR A 42 2.16 4.26 -14.69
C THR A 42 3.01 3.67 -13.57
N ALA A 43 4.33 3.80 -13.70
CA ALA A 43 5.32 3.20 -12.79
C ALA A 43 5.24 3.69 -11.33
N TYR A 44 4.36 4.66 -11.04
CA TYR A 44 4.28 5.36 -9.76
C TYR A 44 2.94 5.18 -9.03
N ARG A 45 1.86 4.74 -9.69
CA ARG A 45 0.53 4.60 -9.07
C ARG A 45 0.27 3.19 -8.55
N GLY A 46 0.85 2.20 -9.18
CA GLY A 46 0.74 0.80 -8.84
C GLY A 46 1.58 -0.02 -9.80
N ASP A 47 1.75 -1.29 -9.46
CA ASP A 47 2.37 -2.24 -10.37
C ASP A 47 1.62 -3.57 -10.31
N ARG A 48 1.90 -4.45 -11.27
CA ARG A 48 1.26 -5.77 -11.41
C ARG A 48 1.36 -6.64 -10.14
N ASN A 49 2.24 -6.33 -9.20
CA ASN A 49 2.49 -7.00 -7.92
C ASN A 49 1.86 -6.29 -6.72
N GLU A 50 0.99 -5.30 -6.93
CA GLU A 50 0.34 -4.61 -5.81
C GLU A 50 -0.42 -5.63 -4.93
N GLY A 51 -0.05 -5.71 -3.65
CA GLY A 51 -0.66 -6.59 -2.66
C GLY A 51 -0.50 -8.10 -2.92
N VAL A 52 0.52 -8.52 -3.65
CA VAL A 52 0.87 -9.95 -3.79
C VAL A 52 2.25 -10.22 -3.19
N ILE A 53 2.45 -11.45 -2.71
CA ILE A 53 3.74 -11.89 -2.18
C ILE A 53 4.48 -12.62 -3.30
N PRO A 54 5.68 -12.18 -3.71
CA PRO A 54 6.49 -12.94 -4.66
C PRO A 54 6.97 -14.24 -4.00
N ILE A 55 6.91 -15.34 -4.74
CA ILE A 55 7.48 -16.63 -4.34
C ILE A 55 8.68 -16.90 -5.23
N ASP A 56 9.81 -17.27 -4.63
CA ASP A 56 10.96 -17.80 -5.36
C ASP A 56 10.56 -19.12 -6.04
N PRO A 57 10.48 -19.17 -7.39
CA PRO A 57 10.08 -20.37 -8.10
C PRO A 57 11.01 -21.57 -7.86
N THR A 58 12.27 -21.33 -7.50
CA THR A 58 13.27 -22.38 -7.26
C THR A 58 13.02 -23.15 -5.96
N THR A 59 12.26 -22.55 -5.04
CA THR A 59 11.90 -23.18 -3.75
C THR A 59 10.63 -24.03 -3.83
N MET A 60 9.87 -23.92 -4.93
CA MET A 60 8.59 -24.58 -5.08
C MET A 60 8.74 -26.09 -5.28
N LYS A 61 7.81 -26.84 -4.69
CA LYS A 61 7.67 -28.27 -4.89
C LYS A 61 6.21 -28.60 -5.10
N ILE A 62 5.90 -29.32 -6.16
CA ILE A 62 4.57 -29.85 -6.43
C ILE A 62 4.73 -31.34 -6.65
N PHE A 63 4.03 -32.14 -5.86
CA PHE A 63 4.19 -33.59 -5.89
C PHE A 63 3.02 -34.23 -6.64
N ASP A 64 3.33 -35.21 -7.49
CA ASP A 64 2.33 -36.11 -8.04
C ASP A 64 1.86 -37.12 -6.97
N PRO A 65 0.82 -37.95 -7.25
CA PRO A 65 0.35 -38.96 -6.31
C PRO A 65 1.41 -39.99 -5.88
N ASP A 66 2.47 -40.16 -6.69
CA ASP A 66 3.58 -41.08 -6.43
C ASP A 66 4.72 -40.42 -5.63
N GLY A 67 4.58 -39.13 -5.29
CA GLY A 67 5.55 -38.36 -4.49
C GLY A 67 6.71 -37.78 -5.28
N ASN A 68 6.67 -37.79 -6.61
CA ASN A 68 7.70 -37.17 -7.45
C ASN A 68 7.44 -35.67 -7.59
N ASN A 69 8.48 -34.85 -7.51
CA ASN A 69 8.38 -33.41 -7.76
C ASN A 69 8.22 -33.16 -9.27
N ILE A 70 7.05 -32.71 -9.70
CA ILE A 70 6.76 -32.48 -11.12
C ILE A 70 7.57 -31.31 -11.70
N LEU A 71 7.98 -30.36 -10.86
CA LEU A 71 8.73 -29.17 -11.28
C LEU A 71 10.17 -29.48 -11.70
N GLU A 72 10.69 -30.68 -11.41
CA GLU A 72 11.98 -31.14 -11.92
C GLU A 72 11.92 -31.55 -13.40
N LYS A 73 10.72 -31.80 -13.93
CA LYS A 73 10.49 -32.34 -15.28
C LYS A 73 9.93 -31.29 -16.25
N ILE A 74 9.60 -30.09 -15.77
CA ILE A 74 9.06 -28.99 -16.59
C ILE A 74 9.82 -27.70 -16.30
N PRO A 75 9.87 -26.75 -17.26
CA PRO A 75 10.45 -25.44 -17.00
C PRO A 75 9.76 -24.74 -15.83
N LEU A 76 10.55 -24.21 -14.90
CA LEU A 76 10.02 -23.38 -13.82
C LEU A 76 9.40 -22.10 -14.39
N PRO A 77 8.29 -21.61 -13.82
CA PRO A 77 7.76 -20.30 -14.16
C PRO A 77 8.78 -19.21 -13.83
N SER A 78 8.85 -18.16 -14.67
CA SER A 78 9.75 -17.02 -14.45
C SER A 78 9.36 -16.15 -13.25
N SER A 79 8.12 -16.27 -12.77
CA SER A 79 7.63 -15.56 -11.59
C SER A 79 6.42 -16.29 -11.01
N VAL A 80 6.34 -16.40 -9.69
CA VAL A 80 5.16 -16.90 -8.98
C VAL A 80 4.75 -15.90 -7.92
N ARG A 81 3.45 -15.74 -7.73
CA ARG A 81 2.85 -14.78 -6.81
C ARG A 81 1.80 -15.48 -5.98
N GLN A 82 1.73 -15.13 -4.71
CA GLN A 82 0.72 -15.60 -3.79
C GLN A 82 -0.21 -14.46 -3.39
N SER A 83 -1.51 -14.78 -3.38
CA SER A 83 -2.55 -13.96 -2.80
C SER A 83 -3.73 -14.82 -2.33
N PHE A 84 -4.76 -14.19 -1.77
CA PHE A 84 -6.01 -14.84 -1.39
C PHE A 84 -7.06 -14.77 -2.50
N VAL A 85 -8.02 -15.70 -2.49
CA VAL A 85 -9.09 -15.74 -3.51
C VAL A 85 -9.97 -14.48 -3.41
N GLY A 86 -10.17 -13.79 -4.54
CA GLY A 86 -11.01 -12.58 -4.62
C GLY A 86 -10.30 -11.29 -4.21
N ASP A 87 -8.98 -11.32 -4.04
CA ASP A 87 -8.16 -10.18 -3.67
C ASP A 87 -8.30 -8.97 -4.60
N ASP A 88 -8.52 -9.19 -5.91
CA ASP A 88 -8.73 -8.13 -6.90
C ASP A 88 -9.85 -7.14 -6.55
N SER A 89 -10.81 -7.57 -5.72
CA SER A 89 -11.93 -6.75 -5.25
C SER A 89 -11.64 -5.98 -3.96
N LEU A 90 -10.47 -6.18 -3.34
CA LEU A 90 -10.08 -5.52 -2.10
C LEU A 90 -10.00 -4.01 -2.31
N LEU A 91 -10.80 -3.27 -1.54
CA LEU A 91 -10.89 -1.83 -1.62
C LEU A 91 -9.75 -1.15 -0.86
N MET A 92 -8.99 -0.31 -1.56
CA MET A 92 -7.81 0.37 -1.03
C MET A 92 -7.95 1.90 -1.07
N PHE A 93 -7.38 2.52 -0.04
CA PHE A 93 -7.11 3.94 0.03
C PHE A 93 -5.66 4.14 0.49
N CYS A 94 -4.85 4.76 -0.37
CA CYS A 94 -3.44 5.02 -0.08
C CYS A 94 -3.18 6.53 0.07
N ALA A 95 -2.27 6.90 0.97
CA ALA A 95 -1.75 8.25 1.14
C ALA A 95 -0.26 8.18 1.51
N SER A 96 0.51 9.17 1.10
CA SER A 96 1.95 9.22 1.36
C SER A 96 2.22 9.53 2.82
N MET A 97 3.05 8.73 3.47
CA MET A 97 3.49 9.00 4.83
C MET A 97 4.67 9.97 4.81
N ILE A 98 4.54 11.10 5.50
CA ILE A 98 5.62 12.08 5.61
C ILE A 98 6.67 11.55 6.60
N THR A 99 7.88 11.29 6.09
CA THR A 99 9.03 10.80 6.86
C THR A 99 10.31 11.48 6.42
N GLU A 100 11.36 11.37 7.22
CA GLU A 100 12.71 11.85 6.88
C GLU A 100 13.24 11.27 5.57
N LYS A 101 12.75 10.11 5.11
CA LYS A 101 13.18 9.51 3.84
C LYS A 101 12.83 10.36 2.63
N ILE A 102 11.72 11.11 2.69
CA ILE A 102 11.21 11.95 1.59
C ILE A 102 11.44 13.44 1.82
N LEU A 103 12.05 13.80 2.96
CA LEU A 103 12.39 15.17 3.33
C LEU A 103 13.91 15.38 3.24
N GLN A 104 14.31 16.61 3.02
CA GLN A 104 15.69 17.09 3.16
C GLN A 104 15.68 18.44 3.90
N ILE A 105 16.83 18.83 4.43
CA ILE A 105 16.99 20.14 5.10
C ILE A 105 17.57 21.12 4.09
N ASP A 106 16.89 22.22 3.86
CA ASP A 106 17.34 23.36 3.06
C ASP A 106 17.20 24.64 3.88
N CYS A 107 18.30 25.37 4.08
CA CYS A 107 18.35 26.59 4.90
C CYS A 107 17.56 26.51 6.22
N ASN A 108 17.77 25.45 7.03
CA ASN A 108 17.05 25.15 8.29
C ASN A 108 15.54 24.82 8.16
N HIS A 109 15.03 24.59 6.96
CA HIS A 109 13.65 24.17 6.72
C HIS A 109 13.61 22.74 6.18
N TYR A 110 12.61 21.96 6.60
CA TYR A 110 12.32 20.69 5.95
C TYR A 110 11.59 20.95 4.64
N VAL A 111 12.17 20.49 3.55
CA VAL A 111 11.57 20.54 2.21
C VAL A 111 11.49 19.13 1.63
N PHE A 112 10.52 18.89 0.75
CA PHE A 112 10.46 17.61 0.03
C PHE A 112 11.65 17.47 -0.91
N LYS A 113 12.19 16.24 -0.98
CA LYS A 113 13.18 15.88 -2.00
C LYS A 113 12.59 15.99 -3.40
N ASP A 114 13.41 16.35 -4.38
CA ASP A 114 12.93 16.60 -5.73
C ASP A 114 12.48 15.31 -6.43
N GLU A 115 13.10 14.16 -6.14
CA GLU A 115 12.63 12.86 -6.65
C GLU A 115 11.20 12.55 -6.17
N TYR A 116 10.91 12.90 -4.91
CA TYR A 116 9.56 12.76 -4.38
C TYR A 116 8.60 13.72 -5.06
N LYS A 117 8.95 15.02 -5.18
CA LYS A 117 8.12 16.05 -5.86
C LYS A 117 7.77 15.66 -7.29
N ASN A 118 8.74 15.17 -8.05
CA ASN A 118 8.54 14.76 -9.44
C ASN A 118 7.52 13.63 -9.52
N SER A 119 7.66 12.58 -8.69
CA SER A 119 6.72 11.45 -8.64
C SER A 119 5.33 11.84 -8.15
N ILE A 120 5.20 12.79 -7.22
CA ILE A 120 3.88 13.18 -6.69
C ILE A 120 3.12 14.14 -7.62
N SER A 121 3.82 14.93 -8.45
CA SER A 121 3.20 15.90 -9.35
C SER A 121 2.20 15.24 -10.31
N GLU A 122 2.46 13.98 -10.67
CA GLU A 122 1.61 13.20 -11.56
C GLU A 122 0.28 12.73 -10.90
N PHE A 123 0.10 12.95 -9.59
CA PHE A 123 -1.20 12.75 -8.92
C PHE A 123 -2.06 14.03 -8.90
N GLY A 124 -1.45 15.20 -9.07
CA GLY A 124 -2.12 16.49 -9.12
C GLY A 124 -1.37 17.58 -8.34
N ASP A 125 -1.77 18.83 -8.58
CA ASP A 125 -1.05 20.01 -8.09
C ASP A 125 -1.42 20.44 -6.66
N HIS A 126 -2.29 19.68 -6.00
CA HIS A 126 -2.79 20.00 -4.67
C HIS A 126 -2.51 18.86 -3.69
N VAL A 127 -2.37 19.22 -2.40
CA VAL A 127 -2.11 18.28 -1.31
C VAL A 127 -3.04 18.54 -0.14
N LEU A 128 -3.61 17.47 0.42
CA LEU A 128 -4.27 17.50 1.71
C LEU A 128 -3.38 16.81 2.75
N LEU A 129 -3.07 17.54 3.82
CA LEU A 129 -2.32 17.04 4.97
C LEU A 129 -3.27 16.70 6.11
N PHE A 130 -3.14 15.50 6.68
CA PHE A 130 -3.97 15.07 7.80
C PHE A 130 -3.27 14.00 8.64
N HIS A 131 -3.69 13.87 9.90
CA HIS A 131 -3.10 12.90 10.81
C HIS A 131 -3.73 11.51 10.68
N SER A 132 -2.90 10.48 10.58
CA SER A 132 -3.36 9.09 10.50
C SER A 132 -4.22 8.69 11.70
N ALA A 133 -3.89 9.17 12.90
CA ALA A 133 -4.64 8.85 14.11
C ALA A 133 -6.08 9.36 14.06
N GLU A 134 -6.29 10.57 13.54
CA GLU A 134 -7.60 11.17 13.36
C GLU A 134 -8.40 10.41 12.30
N PHE A 135 -7.81 10.22 11.12
CA PHE A 135 -8.45 9.47 10.03
C PHE A 135 -8.88 8.06 10.45
N LEU A 136 -7.99 7.30 11.09
CA LEU A 136 -8.30 5.96 11.58
C LEU A 136 -9.32 5.96 12.72
N ASN A 137 -9.40 7.03 13.51
CA ASN A 137 -10.44 7.16 14.53
C ASN A 137 -11.81 7.39 13.88
N LEU A 138 -11.88 8.26 12.87
CA LEU A 138 -13.09 8.51 12.09
C LEU A 138 -13.55 7.22 11.38
N MET A 139 -12.65 6.49 10.72
CA MET A 139 -12.97 5.21 10.09
C MET A 139 -13.56 4.19 11.07
N ARG A 140 -13.02 4.08 12.30
CA ARG A 140 -13.58 3.19 13.34
C ARG A 140 -14.98 3.61 13.77
N LYS A 141 -15.22 4.92 13.93
CA LYS A 141 -16.56 5.44 14.24
C LYS A 141 -17.55 5.14 13.13
N THR A 142 -17.14 5.31 11.87
CA THR A 142 -17.95 4.97 10.69
C THR A 142 -18.29 3.48 10.68
N GLN A 143 -17.29 2.61 10.92
CA GLN A 143 -17.49 1.16 10.97
C GLN A 143 -18.53 0.73 12.01
N GLN A 144 -18.50 1.33 13.21
CA GLN A 144 -19.46 1.02 14.29
C GLN A 144 -20.90 1.30 13.86
N ASN A 145 -21.11 2.40 13.13
CA ASN A 145 -22.44 2.88 12.73
C ASN A 145 -22.88 2.42 11.34
N ALA A 146 -22.01 1.76 10.58
CA ALA A 146 -22.29 1.40 9.19
C ALA A 146 -23.31 0.26 9.06
N THR A 147 -24.14 0.40 8.02
CA THR A 147 -25.04 -0.62 7.48
C THR A 147 -24.95 -0.53 5.94
N PRO A 148 -24.46 -1.57 5.25
CA PRO A 148 -23.97 -2.85 5.77
C PRO A 148 -22.72 -2.69 6.64
N LYS A 149 -22.46 -3.68 7.50
CA LYS A 149 -21.23 -3.74 8.27
C LYS A 149 -20.04 -3.95 7.33
N PHE A 150 -18.94 -3.28 7.62
CA PHE A 150 -17.67 -3.51 6.94
C PHE A 150 -16.53 -3.66 7.96
N GLY A 151 -15.40 -4.20 7.51
CA GLY A 151 -14.15 -4.24 8.25
C GLY A 151 -13.07 -3.48 7.49
N PHE A 152 -12.02 -3.04 8.19
CA PHE A 152 -10.85 -2.48 7.53
C PHE A 152 -9.57 -2.80 8.32
N VAL A 153 -8.47 -2.85 7.59
CA VAL A 153 -7.10 -2.92 8.13
C VAL A 153 -6.33 -1.70 7.64
N SER A 154 -5.35 -1.27 8.43
CA SER A 154 -4.47 -0.16 8.08
C SER A 154 -3.04 -0.50 8.43
N GLY A 155 -2.11 -0.21 7.54
CA GLY A 155 -0.69 -0.45 7.74
C GLY A 155 0.14 0.45 6.84
N LYS A 156 1.45 0.46 7.08
CA LYS A 156 2.39 1.06 6.13
C LYS A 156 2.56 0.08 4.97
N VAL A 157 2.46 0.59 3.74
CA VAL A 157 2.85 -0.16 2.55
C VAL A 157 4.35 0.02 2.36
N MET A 158 5.06 -1.09 2.22
CA MET A 158 6.50 -1.11 1.97
C MET A 158 6.69 -1.76 0.61
N TYR A 159 7.14 -0.98 -0.37
CA TYR A 159 7.57 -1.54 -1.65
C TYR A 159 8.86 -2.31 -1.43
N ARG A 160 8.90 -3.54 -1.94
CA ARG A 160 10.05 -4.43 -1.90
C ARG A 160 10.60 -4.61 -3.30
N ASP A 161 11.90 -4.86 -3.39
CA ASP A 161 12.48 -5.41 -4.59
C ASP A 161 11.92 -6.83 -4.79
N LEU A 162 11.45 -7.13 -5.99
CA LEU A 162 10.79 -8.39 -6.31
C LEU A 162 11.79 -9.51 -6.58
N ASP A 163 13.07 -9.16 -6.74
CA ASP A 163 14.19 -10.09 -6.85
C ASP A 163 14.83 -10.37 -5.47
N ASP A 164 14.38 -9.68 -4.41
CA ASP A 164 14.85 -9.87 -3.04
C ASP A 164 13.90 -10.78 -2.23
N PHE A 165 14.28 -12.05 -2.14
CA PHE A 165 13.57 -13.08 -1.39
C PHE A 165 14.07 -13.22 0.07
N SER A 166 14.88 -12.30 0.57
CA SER A 166 15.51 -12.40 1.90
C SER A 166 14.55 -12.06 3.05
N LEU A 167 13.68 -13.01 3.42
CA LEU A 167 12.82 -13.06 4.61
C LEU A 167 11.83 -11.90 4.85
N ASP A 168 10.68 -12.27 5.40
CA ASP A 168 9.62 -11.36 5.78
C ASP A 168 10.07 -10.38 6.88
N GLY A 169 10.20 -9.11 6.52
CA GLY A 169 10.40 -8.03 7.48
C GLY A 169 9.32 -8.02 8.57
N ASP A 170 9.78 -8.05 9.82
CA ASP A 170 9.02 -7.82 11.06
C ASP A 170 8.13 -6.56 11.04
#